data_AF-A0A0U0T045-F1
#
_entry.id   AF-A0A0U0T045-F1
#
_cell.length_a   1.000
_cell.length_b   1.000
_cell.length_c   1.000
_cell.angle_alpha   90.00
_cell.angle_beta   90.00
_cell.angle_gamma   90.00
#
_symmetry.space_group_name_H-M   'P 1'
#
loop_
_entity.id
_entity.type
_entity.pdbx_description
1 polymer ?
#
loop_
_entity_poly.entity_id
_entity_poly.type
_entity_poly.pdbx_seq_one_letter_code
_entity_poly.pdbx_strand_id
1 'polypeptide(L)'
;MRALEVVELTGQPFAASAPRIGAPRWDTVIVGLDCQTTILDERLARRTDLMFDQGLVEEVRTLLRNGLREGVTASRALGYAQVIAALDAGAGADMMRAAREQTYLGTRRYVRRQRSWFRRDHRVHWLDAGVASSPDRARLVDDAVRLWRHVT
;
A
#
# COMPACT_ATOMS: atom_id res chain seq x y z
N MET A 1 -5.54 19.42 -6.42
CA MET A 1 -5.98 20.70 -5.83
C MET A 1 -6.21 20.41 -4.35
N ARG A 2 -5.27 20.81 -3.48
CA ARG A 2 -5.31 20.62 -2.01
C ARG A 2 -4.29 21.54 -1.35
N ALA A 3 -3.14 21.72 -2.02
CA ALA A 3 -2.12 22.70 -1.63
C ALA A 3 -2.63 24.15 -1.71
N LEU A 4 -3.38 24.50 -2.75
CA LEU A 4 -3.99 25.83 -2.88
C LEU A 4 -5.08 26.06 -1.81
N GLU A 5 -5.96 25.09 -1.55
CA GLU A 5 -6.94 25.17 -0.46
C GLU A 5 -6.27 25.38 0.91
N VAL A 6 -5.17 24.67 1.20
CA VAL A 6 -4.44 24.84 2.46
C VAL A 6 -3.84 26.25 2.56
N VAL A 7 -3.25 26.76 1.47
CA VAL A 7 -2.68 28.11 1.45
C VAL A 7 -3.77 29.18 1.60
N GLU A 8 -4.91 29.02 0.93
CA GLU A 8 -6.05 29.94 1.04
C GLU A 8 -6.68 29.91 2.44
N LEU A 9 -6.80 28.74 3.07
CA LEU A 9 -7.41 28.59 4.40
C LEU A 9 -6.47 28.97 5.55
N THR A 10 -5.16 28.77 5.39
CA THR A 10 -4.18 28.95 6.49
C THR A 10 -3.26 30.16 6.33
N GLY A 11 -3.17 30.74 5.13
CA GLY A 11 -2.20 31.78 4.77
C GLY A 11 -0.74 31.29 4.78
N GLN A 12 -0.50 30.00 5.02
CA GLN A 12 0.83 29.40 5.13
C GLN A 12 1.13 28.50 3.93
N PRO A 13 2.41 28.38 3.50
CA PRO A 13 2.79 27.42 2.48
C PRO A 13 2.38 25.99 2.85
N PHE A 14 1.92 25.19 1.89
CA PHE A 14 1.53 23.79 2.12
C PHE A 14 2.62 22.94 2.80
N ALA A 15 3.90 23.28 2.60
CA ALA A 15 5.02 22.61 3.28
C ALA A 15 5.07 22.94 4.80
N ALA A 16 4.62 24.13 5.20
CA ALA A 16 4.57 24.56 6.60
C ALA A 16 3.43 23.89 7.40
N SER A 17 2.43 23.33 6.72
CA SER A 17 1.33 22.58 7.35
C SER A 17 1.64 21.09 7.58
N ALA A 18 2.84 20.62 7.22
CA ALA A 18 3.22 19.24 7.50
C ALA A 18 3.29 19.02 9.03
N PRO A 19 2.54 18.06 9.60
CA PRO A 19 2.54 17.83 11.04
C PRO A 19 3.95 17.51 11.50
N ARG A 20 4.43 18.22 12.53
CA ARG A 20 5.67 17.83 13.19
C ARG A 20 5.45 16.48 13.87
N ILE A 21 6.29 15.51 13.55
CA ILE A 21 6.24 14.19 14.19
C ILE A 21 6.66 14.36 15.63
N GLY A 22 5.68 14.38 16.53
CA GLY A 22 5.87 14.51 17.97
C GLY A 22 5.75 13.16 18.68
N ALA A 23 5.76 13.22 20.01
CA ALA A 23 5.47 12.05 20.83
C ALA A 23 4.12 11.43 20.43
N PRO A 24 4.01 10.09 20.39
CA PRO A 24 2.73 9.41 20.27
C PRO A 24 1.71 9.94 21.28
N ARG A 25 0.44 10.03 20.87
CA ARG A 25 -0.66 10.43 21.78
C ARG A 25 -0.90 9.39 22.88
N TRP A 26 -0.61 8.14 22.58
CA TRP A 26 -0.71 6.99 23.46
C TRP A 26 0.62 6.26 23.47
N ASP A 27 0.88 5.47 24.49
CA ASP A 27 2.07 4.61 24.54
C ASP A 27 1.98 3.57 23.42
N THR A 28 2.60 3.90 22.30
CA THR A 28 2.45 3.21 21.02
C THR A 28 3.83 2.89 20.49
N VAL A 29 4.07 1.61 20.23
CA VAL A 29 5.20 1.16 19.42
C VAL A 29 4.74 1.03 17.98
N ILE A 30 5.46 1.69 17.08
CA ILE A 30 5.22 1.60 15.64
C ILE A 30 6.25 0.62 15.08
N VAL A 31 5.81 -0.53 14.60
CA VAL A 31 6.67 -1.51 13.94
C VAL A 31 6.50 -1.42 12.43
N GLY A 32 7.60 -1.26 11.71
CA GLY A 32 7.65 -1.33 10.25
C GLY A 32 8.32 -2.62 9.80
N LEU A 33 7.74 -3.32 8.83
CA LEU A 33 8.40 -4.44 8.17
C LEU A 33 9.05 -3.95 6.87
N ASP A 34 10.35 -4.14 6.72
CA ASP A 34 11.06 -3.85 5.47
C ASP A 34 11.88 -5.07 5.01
N CYS A 35 12.29 -5.06 3.76
CA CYS A 35 13.18 -6.08 3.20
C CYS A 35 13.94 -5.48 2.01
N GLN A 36 14.90 -6.23 1.46
CA GLN A 36 15.60 -5.81 0.25
C GLN A 36 14.63 -5.56 -0.90
N THR A 37 14.90 -4.55 -1.72
CA THR A 37 14.02 -4.15 -2.84
C THR A 37 13.80 -5.29 -3.84
N THR A 38 14.82 -6.12 -4.08
CA THR A 38 14.73 -7.30 -4.95
C THR A 38 13.69 -8.30 -4.44
N ILE A 39 13.78 -8.69 -3.16
CA ILE A 39 12.83 -9.58 -2.50
C ILE A 39 11.41 -8.99 -2.52
N LEU A 40 11.30 -7.69 -2.26
CA LEU A 40 10.01 -7.00 -2.29
C LEU A 40 9.39 -7.04 -3.69
N ASP A 41 10.14 -6.69 -4.73
CA ASP A 41 9.65 -6.67 -6.11
C ASP A 41 9.16 -8.06 -6.56
N GLU A 42 9.90 -9.12 -6.21
CA GLU A 42 9.48 -10.51 -6.46
C GLU A 42 8.16 -10.86 -5.76
N ARG A 43 8.00 -10.47 -4.49
CA ARG A 43 6.77 -10.68 -3.73
C ARG A 43 5.60 -9.89 -4.31
N LEU A 44 5.83 -8.66 -4.78
CA LEU A 44 4.82 -7.83 -5.40
C LEU A 44 4.35 -8.40 -6.74
N ALA A 45 5.27 -8.92 -7.56
CA ALA A 45 4.93 -9.60 -8.81
C ALA A 45 4.07 -10.83 -8.51
N ARG A 46 4.56 -11.74 -7.65
CA ARG A 46 3.84 -12.97 -7.27
C ARG A 46 2.47 -12.68 -6.68
N ARG A 47 2.36 -11.69 -5.79
CA ARG A 47 1.07 -11.29 -5.21
C ARG A 47 0.12 -10.77 -6.29
N THR A 48 0.61 -9.98 -7.23
CA THR A 48 -0.23 -9.46 -8.31
C THR A 48 -0.74 -10.60 -9.18
N ASP A 49 0.12 -11.54 -9.56
CA ASP A 49 -0.31 -12.74 -10.29
C ASP A 49 -1.39 -13.51 -9.54
N LEU A 50 -1.14 -13.81 -8.26
CA LEU A 50 -2.11 -14.52 -7.42
C LEU A 50 -3.45 -13.79 -7.31
N MET A 51 -3.46 -12.45 -7.22
CA MET A 51 -4.72 -11.69 -7.19
C MET A 51 -5.56 -11.95 -8.45
N PHE A 52 -4.94 -11.91 -9.63
CA PHE A 52 -5.66 -12.17 -10.89
C PHE A 52 -6.04 -13.64 -11.04
N ASP A 53 -5.14 -14.56 -10.66
CA ASP A 53 -5.38 -16.00 -10.77
C ASP A 53 -6.46 -16.48 -9.78
N GLN A 54 -6.64 -15.80 -8.65
CA GLN A 54 -7.65 -16.10 -7.62
C GLN A 54 -8.97 -15.34 -7.82
N GLY A 55 -9.18 -14.70 -8.98
CA GLY A 55 -10.49 -14.18 -9.37
C GLY A 55 -10.74 -12.71 -9.07
N LEU A 56 -9.70 -11.86 -9.03
CA LEU A 56 -9.89 -10.40 -8.97
C LEU A 56 -10.80 -9.88 -10.08
N VAL A 57 -10.73 -10.46 -11.29
CA VAL A 57 -11.54 -10.00 -12.43
C VAL A 57 -13.03 -10.28 -12.19
N GLU A 58 -13.36 -11.48 -11.70
CA GLU A 58 -14.69 -11.93 -11.34
C GLU A 58 -15.26 -11.11 -10.18
N GLU A 59 -14.42 -10.82 -9.18
CA GLU A 59 -14.76 -9.93 -8.07
C GLU A 59 -15.15 -8.55 -8.59
N VAL A 60 -14.31 -7.93 -9.44
CA VAL A 60 -14.57 -6.61 -10.02
C VAL A 60 -15.85 -6.62 -10.86
N ARG A 61 -16.06 -7.64 -11.71
CA ARG A 61 -17.31 -7.80 -12.48
C ARG A 61 -18.54 -7.83 -11.57
N THR A 62 -18.42 -8.51 -10.44
CA THR A 62 -19.51 -8.63 -9.46
C THR A 62 -19.78 -7.31 -8.76
N LEU A 63 -18.74 -6.63 -8.29
CA LEU A 63 -18.86 -5.34 -7.63
C LEU A 63 -19.33 -4.24 -8.57
N LEU A 64 -18.98 -4.29 -9.87
CA LEU A 64 -19.51 -3.36 -10.88
C LEU A 64 -21.04 -3.43 -11.00
N ARG A 65 -21.63 -4.62 -10.86
CA ARG A 65 -23.10 -4.78 -10.81
C ARG A 65 -23.71 -4.25 -9.51
N ASN A 66 -22.90 -4.08 -8.47
CA ASN A 66 -23.28 -3.63 -7.13
C ASN A 66 -22.84 -2.17 -6.87
N GLY A 67 -22.72 -1.34 -7.91
CA GLY A 67 -22.45 0.09 -7.75
C GLY A 67 -20.99 0.47 -7.49
N LEU A 68 -20.01 -0.41 -7.75
CA LEU A 68 -18.59 -0.08 -7.55
C LEU A 68 -18.16 1.23 -8.22
N ARG A 69 -18.74 1.55 -9.39
CA ARG A 69 -18.43 2.80 -10.13
C ARG A 69 -18.87 4.05 -9.40
N GLU A 70 -19.93 3.96 -8.62
CA GLU A 70 -20.47 5.08 -7.84
C GLU A 70 -19.62 5.33 -6.59
N GLY A 71 -18.80 4.35 -6.19
CA GLY A 71 -17.88 4.47 -5.07
C GLY A 71 -16.73 5.46 -5.35
N VAL A 72 -16.48 6.36 -4.40
CA VAL A 72 -15.44 7.40 -4.50
C VAL A 72 -14.01 6.85 -4.39
N THR A 73 -13.83 5.77 -3.63
CA THR A 73 -12.51 5.25 -3.25
C THR A 73 -12.21 3.89 -3.87
N ALA A 74 -13.12 2.92 -3.74
CA ALA A 74 -12.88 1.54 -4.14
C ALA A 74 -12.63 1.39 -5.66
N SER A 75 -13.39 2.10 -6.50
CA SER A 75 -13.21 2.12 -7.96
C SER A 75 -11.82 2.59 -8.41
N ARG A 76 -11.15 3.39 -7.57
CA ARG A 76 -9.83 3.98 -7.84
C ARG A 76 -8.68 3.19 -7.22
N ALA A 77 -8.98 2.13 -6.47
CA ALA A 77 -7.97 1.28 -5.87
C ALA A 77 -7.13 0.58 -6.95
N LEU A 78 -5.85 0.32 -6.63
CA LEU A 78 -4.96 -0.46 -7.50
C LEU A 78 -5.52 -1.88 -7.68
N GLY A 79 -5.39 -2.44 -8.88
CA GLY A 79 -6.07 -3.65 -9.29
C GLY A 79 -7.45 -3.34 -9.86
N TYR A 80 -8.33 -2.77 -9.05
CA TYR A 80 -9.71 -2.45 -9.45
C TYR A 80 -9.76 -1.48 -10.62
N ALA A 81 -9.09 -0.33 -10.53
CA ALA A 81 -9.10 0.67 -11.59
C ALA A 81 -8.55 0.12 -12.92
N GLN A 82 -7.53 -0.74 -12.85
CA GLN A 82 -6.92 -1.37 -14.03
C GLN A 82 -7.85 -2.40 -14.66
N VAL A 83 -8.48 -3.25 -13.85
CA VAL A 83 -9.45 -4.24 -14.35
C VAL A 83 -10.67 -3.54 -14.94
N ILE A 84 -11.22 -2.52 -14.27
CA ILE A 84 -12.35 -1.73 -14.78
C ILE A 84 -12.00 -1.15 -16.16
N ALA A 85 -10.84 -0.52 -16.32
CA ALA A 85 -10.40 0.03 -17.60
C ALA A 85 -10.26 -1.04 -18.69
N ALA A 86 -9.73 -2.23 -18.36
CA ALA A 86 -9.62 -3.33 -19.31
C ALA A 86 -11.00 -3.90 -19.70
N LEU A 87 -11.94 -3.96 -18.76
CA LEU A 87 -13.32 -4.35 -19.03
C LEU A 87 -14.01 -3.35 -19.97
N ASP A 88 -13.81 -2.05 -19.72
CA ASP A 88 -14.35 -0.96 -20.56
C ASP A 88 -13.75 -0.96 -21.97
N ALA A 89 -12.51 -1.43 -22.12
CA ALA A 89 -11.83 -1.62 -23.41
C ALA A 89 -12.19 -2.94 -24.12
N GLY A 90 -13.23 -3.65 -23.67
CA GLY A 90 -13.74 -4.87 -24.33
C GLY A 90 -13.22 -6.19 -23.74
N ALA A 91 -12.47 -6.14 -22.62
CA ALA A 91 -12.06 -7.31 -21.84
C ALA A 91 -11.22 -8.37 -22.59
N GLY A 92 -10.55 -8.00 -23.68
CA GLY A 92 -9.67 -8.91 -24.42
C GLY A 92 -8.47 -9.38 -23.60
N ALA A 93 -7.90 -10.53 -23.97
CA ALA A 93 -6.76 -11.14 -23.26
C ALA A 93 -5.57 -10.18 -23.11
N ASP A 94 -5.26 -9.40 -24.15
CA ASP A 94 -4.17 -8.42 -24.10
C ASP A 94 -4.48 -7.24 -23.18
N MET A 95 -5.74 -6.80 -23.12
CA MET A 95 -6.17 -5.77 -22.16
C MET A 95 -6.04 -6.27 -20.72
N MET A 96 -6.38 -7.53 -20.48
CA MET A 96 -6.26 -8.12 -19.14
C MET A 96 -4.80 -8.31 -18.73
N ARG A 97 -3.93 -8.71 -19.68
CA ARG A 97 -2.47 -8.77 -19.48
C ARG A 97 -1.91 -7.39 -19.15
N ALA A 98 -2.33 -6.36 -19.88
CA ALA A 98 -1.94 -4.98 -19.62
C ALA A 98 -2.43 -4.50 -18.25
N ALA A 99 -3.67 -4.81 -17.86
CA ALA A 99 -4.20 -4.48 -16.53
C ALA A 99 -3.39 -5.11 -15.39
N ARG A 100 -2.98 -6.37 -15.55
CA ARG A 100 -2.10 -7.07 -14.60
C ARG A 100 -0.75 -6.35 -14.46
N GLU A 101 -0.10 -6.03 -15.56
CA GLU A 101 1.18 -5.31 -15.56
C GLU A 101 1.06 -3.91 -14.94
N GLN A 102 0.01 -3.16 -15.31
CA GLN A 102 -0.22 -1.83 -14.74
C GLN A 102 -0.54 -1.89 -13.23
N THR A 103 -1.19 -2.95 -12.77
CA THR A 103 -1.44 -3.19 -11.34
C THR A 103 -0.12 -3.40 -10.59
N TYR A 104 0.77 -4.22 -11.13
CA TYR A 104 2.11 -4.46 -10.56
C TYR A 104 2.92 -3.16 -10.50
N LEU A 105 3.05 -2.45 -11.61
CA LEU A 105 3.80 -1.17 -11.67
C LEU A 105 3.19 -0.10 -10.75
N GLY A 106 1.86 -0.03 -10.69
CA GLY A 106 1.14 0.85 -9.78
C GLY A 106 1.44 0.54 -8.31
N THR A 107 1.45 -0.74 -7.96
CA THR A 107 1.76 -1.24 -6.62
C THR A 107 3.20 -0.93 -6.24
N ARG A 108 4.18 -1.14 -7.13
CA ARG A 108 5.58 -0.76 -6.89
C ARG A 108 5.74 0.74 -6.60
N ARG A 109 5.11 1.58 -7.41
CA ARG A 109 5.12 3.05 -7.19
C ARG A 109 4.49 3.41 -5.86
N TYR A 110 3.40 2.73 -5.47
CA TYR A 110 2.73 2.95 -4.20
C TYR A 110 3.61 2.52 -3.02
N VAL A 111 4.21 1.34 -3.06
CA VAL A 111 5.11 0.86 -2.00
C VAL A 111 6.35 1.76 -1.86
N ARG A 112 6.92 2.26 -2.96
CA ARG A 112 8.01 3.24 -2.91
C ARG A 112 7.59 4.52 -2.16
N ARG A 113 6.37 5.01 -2.39
CA ARG A 113 5.82 6.15 -1.66
C ARG A 113 5.59 5.81 -0.19
N GLN A 114 5.05 4.63 0.13
CA GLN A 114 4.87 4.18 1.52
C GLN A 114 6.22 4.13 2.26
N ARG A 115 7.24 3.48 1.68
CA ARG A 115 8.60 3.43 2.24
C ARG A 115 9.15 4.84 2.49
N SER A 116 9.05 5.74 1.51
CA SER A 116 9.51 7.12 1.67
C SER A 116 8.74 7.88 2.75
N TRP A 117 7.44 7.63 2.89
CA TRP A 117 6.60 8.28 3.89
C TRP A 117 6.93 7.79 5.31
N PHE A 118 6.97 6.47 5.52
CA PHE A 118 7.26 5.89 6.84
C PHE A 118 8.71 6.11 7.29
N ARG A 119 9.69 6.16 6.38
CA ARG A 119 11.10 6.45 6.73
C ARG A 119 11.32 7.85 7.32
N ARG A 120 10.35 8.76 7.17
CA ARG A 120 10.41 10.09 7.81
C ARG A 120 10.01 10.04 9.29
N ASP A 121 9.30 8.99 9.71
CA ASP A 121 8.86 8.82 11.09
C ASP A 121 9.92 8.05 11.89
N HIS A 122 10.65 8.78 12.72
CA HIS A 122 11.73 8.25 13.57
C HIS A 122 11.23 7.31 14.68
N ARG A 123 9.92 7.24 14.91
CA ARG A 123 9.31 6.34 15.90
C ARG A 123 9.11 4.93 15.38
N VAL A 124 9.33 4.71 14.08
CA VAL A 124 9.16 3.39 13.45
C VAL A 124 10.37 2.51 13.76
N HIS A 125 10.13 1.40 14.45
CA HIS A 125 11.08 0.32 14.63
C HIS A 125 11.02 -0.64 13.44
N TRP A 126 12.08 -0.67 12.64
CA TRP A 126 12.14 -1.49 11.43
C TRP A 126 12.63 -2.90 11.73
N LEU A 127 11.87 -3.90 11.32
CA LEU A 127 12.24 -5.32 11.39
C LEU A 127 12.43 -5.88 9.97
N ASP A 128 13.44 -6.73 9.80
CA ASP A 128 13.78 -7.33 8.51
C ASP A 128 12.88 -8.53 8.18
N ALA A 129 11.93 -8.32 7.28
CA ALA A 129 11.00 -9.33 6.76
C ALA A 129 11.51 -10.03 5.49
N GLY A 130 12.79 -9.86 5.13
CA GLY A 130 13.42 -10.50 3.96
C GLY A 130 13.58 -12.01 4.10
N VAL A 131 13.69 -12.51 5.33
CA VAL A 131 13.93 -13.92 5.64
C VAL A 131 12.60 -14.68 5.71
N ALA A 132 12.41 -15.66 4.82
CA ALA A 132 11.11 -16.27 4.52
C ALA A 132 10.82 -17.57 5.28
N SER A 133 11.73 -18.05 6.13
CA SER A 133 11.55 -19.31 6.85
C SER A 133 10.61 -19.18 8.05
N SER A 134 9.91 -20.26 8.43
CA SER A 134 9.06 -20.27 9.64
C SER A 134 9.82 -19.89 10.93
N PRO A 135 11.07 -20.35 11.16
CA PRO A 135 11.90 -19.87 12.27
C PRO A 135 12.11 -18.35 12.28
N ASP A 136 12.24 -17.73 11.11
CA ASP A 136 12.48 -16.29 11.00
C ASP A 136 11.22 -15.47 11.26
N ARG A 137 10.04 -16.00 10.91
CA ARG A 137 8.76 -15.37 11.26
C ARG A 137 8.51 -15.36 12.76
N ALA A 138 8.87 -16.43 13.47
CA ALA A 138 8.79 -16.46 14.93
C ALA A 138 9.69 -15.39 15.56
N ARG A 139 10.91 -15.21 15.02
CA ARG A 139 11.83 -14.15 15.46
C ARG A 139 11.25 -12.74 15.28
N LEU A 140 10.61 -12.46 14.14
CA LEU A 140 9.94 -11.17 13.91
C LEU A 140 8.86 -10.88 14.95
N VAL A 141 8.08 -11.90 15.32
CA VAL A 141 7.06 -11.77 16.36
C VAL A 141 7.71 -11.52 17.72
N ASP A 142 8.75 -12.27 18.07
CA ASP A 142 9.49 -12.09 19.33
C ASP A 142 10.11 -10.68 19.43
N ASP A 143 10.66 -10.17 18.34
CA ASP A 143 11.22 -8.82 18.26
C ASP A 143 10.14 -7.75 18.43
N ALA A 144 9.00 -7.90 17.77
CA ALA A 144 7.86 -7.00 17.94
C ALA A 144 7.35 -7.01 19.40
N VAL A 145 7.24 -8.20 20.01
CA VAL A 145 6.81 -8.34 21.42
C VAL A 145 7.83 -7.72 22.37
N ARG A 146 9.14 -7.89 22.13
CA ARG A 146 10.20 -7.25 22.92
C ARG A 146 10.08 -5.73 22.90
N LEU A 147 9.86 -5.15 21.71
CA LEU A 147 9.66 -3.70 21.57
C LEU A 147 8.42 -3.23 22.35
N TRP A 148 7.32 -3.97 22.25
CA TRP A 148 6.07 -3.63 22.94
C TRP A 148 6.19 -3.70 24.47
N ARG A 149 6.98 -4.62 25.04
CA ARG A 149 7.14 -4.75 26.50
C ARG A 149 7.75 -3.52 27.18
N HIS A 150 8.33 -2.59 26.42
CA HIS A 150 8.89 -1.34 26.92
C HIS A 150 7.94 -0.14 26.78
N VAL A 151 6.71 -0.38 26.32
CA VAL A 151 5.61 0.59 26.31
C VAL A 151 5.08 0.66 27.74
N THR A 152 5.33 1.77 28.42
CA THR A 152 4.90 2.00 29.81
C THR A 152 3.67 2.90 29.82
#